data_AF-A0A1Y3N3D5-F1
#
_entry.id   AF-A0A1Y3N3D5-F1
#
_cell.length_a   1.000
_cell.length_b   1.000
_cell.length_c   1.000
_cell.angle_alpha   90.00
_cell.angle_beta   90.00
_cell.angle_gamma   90.00
#
_symmetry.space_group_name_H-M   'P 1'
#
loop_
_entity.id
_entity.type
_entity.pdbx_description
1 polymer ?
#
loop_
_entity_poly.entity_id
_entity_poly.type
_entity_poly.pdbx_seq_one_letter_code
_entity_poly.pdbx_strand_id
1 'polypeptide(L)'
;MLLKYIIALSSCICGISAVSDFIKKGNRPELFELTDNEVATFRVTIPTEEFDGMKKSLNIGPPDVGILNFTDVITMSKTVGTYLVDGLIKTNYTLLSPDLPLKTVLPQLKIGDDGMSQLKFEEVIGGFRFDPEYYVDIKDRFLYLQCLQSNPDVNLYEIILTLVGLNLVGSPNFLVADFIKEMISSIADTMYEYKTKESSLVVELNK
;
A
#
# COMPACT_ATOMS: atom_id res chain seq x y z
N MET A 1 65.19 -10.85 -14.89
CA MET A 1 64.27 -9.94 -15.62
C MET A 1 62.88 -9.86 -15.00
N LEU A 2 62.29 -10.99 -14.58
CA LEU A 2 60.93 -11.06 -13.99
C LEU A 2 60.67 -10.10 -12.80
N LEU A 3 61.64 -9.94 -11.89
CA LEU A 3 61.49 -9.10 -10.69
C LEU A 3 61.30 -7.60 -11.01
N LYS A 4 61.92 -7.11 -12.10
CA LYS A 4 61.76 -5.71 -12.53
C LYS A 4 60.34 -5.44 -13.06
N TYR A 5 59.73 -6.42 -13.71
CA TYR A 5 58.35 -6.32 -14.20
C TYR A 5 57.34 -6.41 -13.05
N ILE A 6 57.61 -7.20 -12.00
CA ILE A 6 56.74 -7.28 -10.81
C ILE A 6 56.77 -5.96 -10.03
N ILE A 7 57.94 -5.34 -9.85
CA ILE A 7 58.07 -4.04 -9.17
C ILE A 7 57.41 -2.92 -9.99
N ALA A 8 57.50 -2.96 -11.33
CA ALA A 8 56.79 -2.02 -12.20
C ALA A 8 55.27 -2.22 -12.14
N LEU A 9 54.79 -3.46 -12.10
CA LEU A 9 53.37 -3.78 -12.02
C LEU A 9 52.78 -3.36 -10.65
N SER A 10 53.52 -3.54 -9.55
CA SER A 10 53.06 -3.14 -8.21
C SER A 10 53.06 -1.62 -8.01
N SER A 11 53.95 -0.88 -8.67
CA SER A 11 53.95 0.59 -8.64
C SER A 11 52.87 1.22 -9.52
N CYS A 12 52.32 0.50 -10.50
CA CYS A 12 51.14 0.93 -11.28
C CYS A 12 49.80 0.76 -10.55
N ILE A 13 49.74 -0.01 -9.45
CA ILE A 13 48.49 -0.31 -8.73
C ILE A 13 48.25 0.66 -7.55
N CYS A 14 49.25 1.41 -7.11
CA CYS A 14 49.18 2.23 -5.89
C CYS A 14 48.69 3.67 -6.08
N GLY A 15 47.78 3.95 -7.01
CA GLY A 15 47.39 5.34 -7.29
C GLY A 15 46.04 5.56 -7.93
N ILE A 16 44.99 4.86 -7.53
CA ILE A 16 43.63 5.41 -7.73
C ILE A 16 43.46 6.48 -6.65
N SER A 17 43.91 7.70 -6.96
CA SER A 17 43.53 8.86 -6.18
C SER A 17 42.02 9.04 -6.35
N ALA A 18 41.26 8.87 -5.28
CA ALA A 18 39.82 9.09 -5.26
C ALA A 18 39.47 10.59 -5.33
N VAL A 19 40.19 11.36 -6.15
CA VAL A 19 39.78 12.70 -6.58
C VAL A 19 38.72 12.49 -7.64
N SER A 20 37.50 12.26 -7.18
CA SER A 20 36.34 12.15 -8.07
C SER A 20 36.01 13.57 -8.57
N ASP A 21 36.18 13.80 -9.87
CA ASP A 21 35.64 14.98 -10.56
C ASP A 21 34.11 14.97 -10.65
N PHE A 22 33.46 13.93 -10.12
CA PHE A 22 32.01 13.73 -10.16
C PHE A 22 31.24 14.90 -9.59
N ILE A 23 31.83 15.62 -8.61
CA ILE A 23 31.29 16.87 -8.10
C ILE A 23 32.38 17.94 -8.18
N LYS A 24 32.25 18.85 -9.14
CA LYS A 24 33.14 20.01 -9.25
C LYS A 24 33.11 20.80 -7.93
N LYS A 25 34.30 21.17 -7.43
CA LYS A 25 34.46 21.99 -6.23
C LYS A 25 33.57 23.23 -6.28
N GLY A 26 32.72 23.43 -5.26
CA GLY A 26 31.73 24.51 -5.20
C GLY A 26 30.32 24.16 -5.71
N ASN A 27 30.10 22.98 -6.31
CA ASN A 27 28.76 22.47 -6.66
C ASN A 27 28.24 21.43 -5.65
N ARG A 28 29.02 21.15 -4.61
CA ARG A 28 28.62 20.25 -3.50
C ARG A 28 27.94 21.09 -2.43
N PRO A 29 26.82 20.63 -1.83
CA PRO A 29 26.27 21.32 -0.67
C PRO A 29 27.31 21.39 0.45
N GLU A 30 27.48 22.58 1.04
CA GLU A 30 28.49 22.90 2.06
C GLU A 30 28.54 21.89 3.21
N LEU A 31 27.37 21.36 3.60
CA LEU A 31 27.23 20.31 4.61
C LEU A 31 28.12 19.09 4.32
N PHE A 32 28.23 18.64 3.07
CA PHE A 32 29.03 17.48 2.73
C PHE A 32 30.52 17.80 2.60
N GLU A 33 30.89 19.06 2.32
CA GLU A 33 32.29 19.49 2.34
C GLU A 33 32.82 19.55 3.79
N LEU A 34 31.96 19.94 4.74
CA LEU A 34 32.29 19.99 6.16
C LEU A 34 32.47 18.62 6.82
N THR A 35 31.99 17.53 6.20
CA THR A 35 32.07 16.16 6.73
C THR A 35 33.11 15.27 6.03
N ASP A 36 33.94 15.82 5.14
CA ASP A 36 34.86 15.01 4.33
C ASP A 36 35.96 14.32 5.13
N ASN A 37 36.33 14.89 6.28
CA ASN A 37 37.41 14.38 7.13
C ASN A 37 36.96 14.01 8.55
N GLU A 38 35.67 14.22 8.87
CA GLU A 38 35.11 14.03 10.20
C GLU A 38 33.73 13.35 10.11
N VAL A 39 33.50 12.36 10.97
CA VAL A 39 32.20 11.71 11.06
C VAL A 39 31.23 12.66 11.77
N ALA A 40 30.33 13.27 11.01
CA ALA A 40 29.27 14.11 11.57
C ALA A 40 28.25 13.29 12.36
N THR A 41 27.84 13.86 13.50
CA THR A 41 26.72 13.35 14.28
C THR A 41 25.48 14.18 13.97
N PHE A 42 24.48 13.55 13.36
CA PHE A 42 23.18 14.16 13.11
C PHE A 42 22.25 13.85 14.28
N ARG A 43 21.85 14.89 15.03
CA ARG A 43 20.81 14.76 16.06
C ARG A 43 19.51 15.31 15.51
N VAL A 44 18.54 14.42 15.31
CA VAL A 44 17.17 14.78 14.96
C VAL A 44 16.35 14.81 16.24
N THR A 45 15.68 15.93 16.51
CA THR A 45 14.73 16.06 17.61
C THR A 45 13.33 16.20 17.04
N ILE A 46 12.44 15.31 17.49
CA ILE A 46 11.06 15.23 17.06
C ILE A 46 10.19 15.25 18.34
N PRO A 47 9.10 16.03 18.40
CA PRO A 47 8.15 15.95 19.51
C PRO A 47 7.61 14.54 19.71
N THR A 48 7.32 14.13 20.95
CA THR A 48 6.87 12.75 21.25
C THR A 48 5.63 12.34 20.45
N GLU A 49 4.64 13.23 20.33
CA GLU A 49 3.41 12.97 19.57
C GLU A 49 3.68 12.75 18.08
N GLU A 50 4.61 13.55 17.52
CA GLU A 50 5.09 13.43 16.15
C GLU A 50 5.91 12.12 15.98
N PHE A 51 6.80 11.81 16.91
CA PHE A 51 7.55 10.55 16.89
C PHE A 51 6.64 9.32 16.98
N ASP A 52 5.57 9.38 17.76
CA ASP A 52 4.54 8.34 17.81
C ASP A 52 3.76 8.24 16.51
N GLY A 53 3.41 9.37 15.88
CA GLY A 53 2.85 9.42 14.53
C GLY A 53 3.77 8.80 13.47
N MET A 54 5.07 9.11 13.53
CA MET A 54 6.09 8.56 12.65
C MET A 54 6.24 7.05 12.84
N LYS A 55 6.25 6.56 14.09
CA LYS A 55 6.28 5.13 14.38
C LYS A 55 5.04 4.43 13.83
N LYS A 56 3.86 5.05 13.91
CA LYS A 56 2.62 4.52 13.31
C LYS A 56 2.67 4.51 11.78
N SER A 57 3.24 5.54 11.15
CA SER A 57 3.41 5.57 9.69
C SER A 57 4.56 4.71 9.16
N LEU A 58 5.52 4.35 10.02
CA LEU A 58 6.55 3.35 9.68
C LEU A 58 6.02 1.92 9.92
N ASN A 59 5.13 1.76 10.92
CA ASN A 59 4.29 0.58 11.12
C ASN A 59 2.97 0.69 10.33
N ILE A 60 3.01 1.06 9.04
CA ILE A 60 1.88 0.83 8.11
C ILE A 60 1.83 -0.66 7.79
N GLY A 61 1.48 -1.40 8.81
CA GLY A 61 1.37 -2.83 8.97
C GLY A 61 0.88 -2.98 10.41
N PRO A 62 -0.31 -3.55 10.64
CA PRO A 62 -1.03 -3.38 11.89
C PRO A 62 -0.16 -3.81 13.09
N PRO A 63 -0.08 -3.02 14.19
CA PRO A 63 0.92 -3.21 15.26
C PRO A 63 0.78 -4.49 16.10
N ASP A 64 -0.20 -5.35 15.80
CA ASP A 64 -0.50 -6.56 16.57
C ASP A 64 -0.92 -7.78 15.72
N VAL A 65 -0.83 -7.68 14.39
CA VAL A 65 -1.03 -8.84 13.51
C VAL A 65 0.35 -9.21 13.00
N GLY A 66 1.07 -10.01 13.80
CA GLY A 66 2.42 -10.46 13.46
C GLY A 66 2.46 -10.87 12.00
N ILE A 67 3.32 -10.20 11.21
CA ILE A 67 3.50 -10.33 9.76
C ILE A 67 2.53 -11.36 9.18
N LEU A 68 1.28 -10.96 8.88
CA LEU A 68 0.33 -11.87 8.24
C LEU A 68 1.09 -12.48 7.08
N ASN A 69 1.32 -13.79 7.13
CA ASN A 69 2.06 -14.39 6.06
C ASN A 69 1.19 -14.27 4.81
N PHE A 70 1.82 -14.32 3.65
CA PHE A 70 1.14 -14.11 2.38
C PHE A 70 -0.12 -14.98 2.19
N THR A 71 -0.11 -16.21 2.72
CA THR A 71 -1.26 -17.12 2.73
C THR A 71 -2.40 -16.63 3.61
N ASP A 72 -2.10 -16.03 4.76
CA ASP A 72 -3.11 -15.47 5.68
C ASP A 72 -3.82 -14.28 5.03
N VAL A 73 -3.10 -13.41 4.33
CA VAL A 73 -3.69 -12.26 3.60
C VAL A 73 -4.67 -12.76 2.53
N ILE A 74 -4.31 -13.80 1.79
CA ILE A 74 -5.17 -14.37 0.74
C ILE A 74 -6.39 -15.08 1.36
N THR A 75 -6.19 -15.80 2.46
CA THR A 75 -7.30 -16.44 3.19
C THR A 75 -8.27 -15.40 3.73
N MET A 76 -7.76 -14.32 4.31
CA MET A 76 -8.57 -13.19 4.76
C MET A 76 -9.31 -12.56 3.57
N SER A 77 -8.63 -12.34 2.45
CA SER A 77 -9.23 -11.79 1.22
C SER A 77 -10.39 -12.66 0.72
N LYS A 78 -10.26 -13.99 0.79
CA LYS A 78 -11.32 -14.94 0.46
C LYS A 78 -12.53 -14.82 1.37
N THR A 79 -12.30 -14.74 2.68
CA THR A 79 -13.37 -14.55 3.67
C THR A 79 -14.10 -13.24 3.42
N VAL A 80 -13.35 -12.15 3.20
CA VAL A 80 -13.95 -10.85 2.92
C VAL A 80 -14.70 -10.83 1.59
N GLY A 81 -14.10 -11.33 0.51
CA GLY A 81 -14.76 -11.43 -0.79
C GLY A 81 -16.06 -12.23 -0.71
N THR A 82 -16.06 -13.33 0.05
CA THR A 82 -17.25 -14.15 0.34
C THR A 82 -18.34 -13.34 1.02
N TYR A 83 -18.00 -12.63 2.10
CA TYR A 83 -18.97 -11.81 2.84
C TYR A 83 -19.55 -10.69 1.99
N LEU A 84 -18.71 -10.00 1.21
CA LEU A 84 -19.12 -8.94 0.30
C LEU A 84 -20.07 -9.46 -0.79
N VAL A 85 -19.73 -10.57 -1.45
CA VAL A 85 -20.58 -11.15 -2.51
C VAL A 85 -21.93 -11.56 -1.94
N ASP A 86 -21.96 -12.23 -0.79
CA ASP A 86 -23.21 -12.65 -0.14
C ASP A 86 -24.11 -11.45 0.17
N GLY A 87 -23.54 -10.38 0.74
CA GLY A 87 -24.25 -9.15 1.01
C GLY A 87 -24.77 -8.43 -0.22
N LEU A 88 -23.95 -8.37 -1.27
CA LEU A 88 -24.34 -7.79 -2.57
C LEU A 88 -25.48 -8.58 -3.22
N ILE A 89 -25.48 -9.92 -3.11
CA ILE A 89 -26.57 -10.75 -3.65
C ILE A 89 -27.88 -10.50 -2.90
N LYS A 90 -27.81 -10.40 -1.56
CA LYS A 90 -28.99 -10.27 -0.69
C LYS A 90 -29.54 -8.84 -0.58
N THR A 91 -28.83 -7.84 -1.09
CA THR A 91 -29.27 -6.45 -1.05
C THR A 91 -30.40 -6.21 -2.04
N ASN A 92 -31.48 -5.57 -1.60
CA ASN A 92 -32.52 -5.05 -2.49
C ASN A 92 -32.13 -3.63 -2.94
N TYR A 93 -31.73 -3.50 -4.20
CA TYR A 93 -31.21 -2.26 -4.77
C TYR A 93 -32.29 -1.21 -5.03
N THR A 94 -33.54 -1.62 -5.24
CA THR A 94 -34.68 -0.70 -5.32
C THR A 94 -34.93 -0.01 -3.98
N LEU A 95 -34.77 -0.73 -2.86
CA LEU A 95 -34.84 -0.15 -1.51
C LEU A 95 -33.56 0.60 -1.13
N LEU A 96 -32.42 0.19 -1.66
CA LEU A 96 -31.14 0.83 -1.38
C LEU A 96 -31.12 2.28 -1.88
N SER A 97 -31.61 2.50 -3.10
CA SER A 97 -31.75 3.83 -3.68
C SER A 97 -32.83 3.85 -4.77
N PRO A 98 -34.07 4.27 -4.44
CA PRO A 98 -35.18 4.33 -5.39
C PRO A 98 -34.94 5.32 -6.54
N ASP A 99 -34.16 6.37 -6.29
CA ASP A 99 -33.97 7.50 -7.21
C ASP A 99 -32.80 7.31 -8.17
N LEU A 100 -31.92 6.32 -7.93
CA LEU A 100 -30.73 6.08 -8.75
C LEU A 100 -30.95 4.90 -9.71
N PRO A 101 -30.52 5.02 -10.98
CA PRO A 101 -30.59 3.93 -11.95
C PRO A 101 -29.48 2.90 -11.72
N LEU A 102 -29.49 2.22 -10.56
CA LEU A 102 -28.40 1.34 -10.13
C LEU A 102 -28.14 0.19 -11.10
N LYS A 103 -29.14 -0.28 -11.85
CA LYS A 103 -28.97 -1.28 -12.92
C LYS A 103 -28.01 -0.81 -14.02
N THR A 104 -28.00 0.50 -14.31
CA THR A 104 -27.11 1.11 -15.30
C THR A 104 -25.73 1.42 -14.71
N VAL A 105 -25.69 1.86 -13.45
CA VAL A 105 -24.44 2.27 -12.78
C VAL A 105 -23.62 1.07 -12.31
N LEU A 106 -24.29 -0.02 -11.92
CA LEU A 106 -23.67 -1.25 -11.42
C LEU A 106 -24.06 -2.46 -12.30
N PRO A 107 -23.71 -2.46 -13.60
CA PRO A 107 -24.15 -3.51 -14.53
C PRO A 107 -23.64 -4.90 -14.15
N GLN A 108 -22.49 -4.97 -13.47
CA GLN A 108 -21.87 -6.22 -13.00
C GLN A 108 -22.75 -6.96 -11.98
N LEU A 109 -23.61 -6.25 -11.24
CA LEU A 109 -24.53 -6.86 -10.28
C LEU A 109 -25.75 -7.53 -10.93
N LYS A 110 -25.96 -7.33 -12.24
CA LYS A 110 -27.07 -7.93 -13.01
C LYS A 110 -28.40 -7.78 -12.26
N ILE A 111 -28.72 -6.56 -11.83
CA ILE A 111 -29.91 -6.28 -11.01
C ILE A 111 -31.17 -6.57 -11.82
N GLY A 112 -32.02 -7.44 -11.28
CA GLY A 112 -33.31 -7.82 -11.83
C GLY A 112 -34.37 -6.74 -11.62
N ASP A 113 -35.53 -6.92 -12.25
CA ASP A 113 -36.65 -5.97 -12.13
C ASP A 113 -37.31 -6.02 -10.73
N ASP A 114 -37.02 -7.07 -9.96
CA ASP A 114 -37.35 -7.20 -8.53
C ASP A 114 -36.43 -6.40 -7.61
N GLY A 115 -35.40 -5.76 -8.16
CA GLY A 115 -34.38 -5.02 -7.42
C GLY A 115 -33.30 -5.90 -6.80
N MET A 116 -33.29 -7.22 -7.04
CA MET A 116 -32.30 -8.14 -6.49
C MET A 116 -31.20 -8.44 -7.50
N SER A 117 -29.98 -8.68 -7.03
CA SER A 117 -28.89 -9.14 -7.88
C SER A 117 -29.16 -10.56 -8.38
N GLN A 118 -28.97 -10.80 -9.68
CA GLN A 118 -29.13 -12.12 -10.30
C GLN A 118 -27.82 -12.92 -10.35
N LEU A 119 -26.80 -12.46 -9.62
CA LEU A 119 -25.54 -13.18 -9.46
C LEU A 119 -25.77 -14.48 -8.68
N LYS A 120 -25.05 -15.53 -9.08
CA LYS A 120 -24.99 -16.78 -8.33
C LYS A 120 -23.70 -16.81 -7.52
N PHE A 121 -23.85 -17.06 -6.22
CA PHE A 121 -22.75 -16.97 -5.27
C PHE A 121 -21.56 -17.84 -5.66
N GLU A 122 -21.79 -19.10 -5.99
CA GLU A 122 -20.75 -20.08 -6.32
C GLU A 122 -20.02 -19.73 -7.62
N GLU A 123 -20.74 -19.23 -8.63
CA GLU A 123 -20.15 -18.79 -9.89
C GLU A 123 -19.26 -17.56 -9.68
N VAL A 124 -19.72 -16.60 -8.89
CA VAL A 124 -18.97 -15.37 -8.59
C VAL A 124 -17.73 -15.67 -7.74
N ILE A 125 -17.87 -16.45 -6.67
CA ILE A 125 -16.74 -16.80 -5.80
C ILE A 125 -15.72 -17.68 -6.53
N GLY A 126 -16.18 -18.62 -7.37
CA GLY A 126 -15.30 -19.47 -8.18
C GLY A 126 -14.51 -18.72 -9.25
N GLY A 127 -14.93 -17.51 -9.63
CA GLY A 127 -14.21 -16.67 -10.59
C GLY A 127 -13.03 -15.90 -10.00
N PHE A 128 -12.97 -15.72 -8.68
CA PHE A 128 -11.83 -15.05 -8.02
C PHE A 128 -10.63 -15.99 -7.87
N ARG A 129 -9.42 -15.40 -7.82
CA ARG A 129 -8.16 -16.09 -7.56
C ARG A 129 -7.81 -15.94 -6.08
N PHE A 130 -7.94 -17.03 -5.34
CA PHE A 130 -7.52 -17.12 -3.93
C PHE A 130 -6.39 -18.13 -3.73
N ASP A 131 -5.67 -18.45 -4.80
CA ASP A 131 -4.52 -19.34 -4.78
C ASP A 131 -3.25 -18.49 -4.59
N PRO A 132 -2.46 -18.71 -3.51
CA PRO A 132 -1.23 -17.98 -3.27
C PRO A 132 -0.27 -17.96 -4.46
N GLU A 133 -0.15 -19.09 -5.14
CA GLU A 133 0.76 -19.29 -6.27
C GLU A 133 0.50 -18.30 -7.41
N TYR A 134 -0.73 -17.81 -7.57
CA TYR A 134 -1.09 -16.83 -8.58
C TYR A 134 -0.41 -15.47 -8.37
N TYR A 135 -0.05 -15.14 -7.12
CA TYR A 135 0.43 -13.82 -6.73
C TYR A 135 1.91 -13.78 -6.33
N VAL A 136 2.64 -14.90 -6.40
CA VAL A 136 4.03 -15.01 -5.90
C VAL A 136 4.98 -14.00 -6.55
N ASP A 137 4.76 -13.68 -7.82
CA ASP A 137 5.59 -12.72 -8.57
C ASP A 137 5.10 -11.26 -8.44
N ILE A 138 4.01 -11.03 -7.70
CA ILE A 138 3.41 -9.71 -7.56
C ILE A 138 3.97 -9.02 -6.32
N LYS A 139 4.86 -8.04 -6.56
CA LYS A 139 5.54 -7.24 -5.52
C LYS A 139 4.68 -6.13 -4.90
N ASP A 140 3.37 -6.17 -5.12
CA ASP A 140 2.48 -5.08 -4.76
C ASP A 140 2.03 -5.20 -3.30
N ARG A 141 1.99 -4.06 -2.60
CA ARG A 141 1.56 -3.96 -1.19
C ARG A 141 0.05 -4.09 -1.03
N PHE A 142 -0.71 -4.13 -2.12
CA PHE A 142 -2.16 -4.21 -2.11
C PHE A 142 -2.72 -5.56 -2.60
N LEU A 143 -2.06 -6.66 -2.22
CA LEU A 143 -2.49 -8.03 -2.56
C LEU A 143 -3.99 -8.27 -2.30
N TYR A 144 -4.49 -7.77 -1.18
CA TYR A 144 -5.91 -7.82 -0.83
C TYR A 144 -6.82 -7.19 -1.91
N LEU A 145 -6.46 -6.03 -2.46
CA LEU A 145 -7.23 -5.37 -3.53
C LEU A 145 -7.19 -6.18 -4.82
N GLN A 146 -6.03 -6.76 -5.15
CA GLN A 146 -5.88 -7.59 -6.33
C GLN A 146 -6.76 -8.84 -6.25
N CYS A 147 -6.88 -9.46 -5.07
CA CYS A 147 -7.82 -10.56 -4.86
C CYS A 147 -9.25 -10.14 -5.20
N LEU A 148 -9.71 -8.97 -4.74
CA LEU A 148 -11.07 -8.45 -5.02
C LEU A 148 -11.30 -8.02 -6.48
N GLN A 149 -10.24 -7.89 -7.27
CA GLN A 149 -10.29 -7.53 -8.70
C GLN A 149 -10.06 -8.73 -9.62
N SER A 150 -9.71 -9.89 -9.06
CA SER A 150 -9.22 -11.03 -9.84
C SER A 150 -10.28 -11.78 -10.66
N ASN A 151 -11.57 -11.56 -10.36
CA ASN A 151 -12.66 -12.11 -11.16
C ASN A 151 -12.97 -11.18 -12.36
N PRO A 152 -12.82 -11.66 -13.61
CA PRO A 152 -13.00 -10.83 -14.80
C PRO A 152 -14.45 -10.40 -15.05
N ASP A 153 -15.43 -11.13 -14.52
CA ASP A 153 -16.85 -10.84 -14.71
C ASP A 153 -17.42 -9.95 -13.58
N VAL A 154 -16.80 -9.96 -12.40
CA VAL A 154 -17.23 -9.22 -11.21
C VAL A 154 -16.03 -8.64 -10.47
N ASN A 155 -15.82 -7.34 -10.61
CA ASN A 155 -14.80 -6.57 -9.90
C ASN A 155 -15.39 -5.97 -8.61
N LEU A 156 -15.18 -6.65 -7.48
CA LEU A 156 -15.74 -6.20 -6.19
C LEU A 156 -15.18 -4.85 -5.75
N TYR A 157 -13.91 -4.57 -6.05
CA TYR A 157 -13.30 -3.29 -5.71
C TYR A 157 -14.02 -2.13 -6.39
N GLU A 158 -14.26 -2.23 -7.70
CA GLU A 158 -14.98 -1.20 -8.46
C GLU A 158 -16.43 -1.04 -7.98
N ILE A 159 -17.12 -2.14 -7.69
CA ILE A 159 -18.48 -2.11 -7.14
C ILE A 159 -18.51 -1.35 -5.82
N ILE A 160 -17.60 -1.68 -4.89
CA ILE A 160 -17.52 -1.02 -3.58
C ILE A 160 -17.21 0.47 -3.76
N LEU A 161 -16.21 0.82 -4.57
CA LEU A 161 -15.87 2.23 -4.84
C LEU A 161 -17.05 3.00 -5.42
N THR A 162 -17.80 2.38 -6.33
CA THR A 162 -18.99 3.01 -6.92
C THR A 162 -20.07 3.24 -5.86
N LEU A 163 -20.34 2.24 -5.02
CA LEU A 163 -21.31 2.37 -3.91
C LEU A 163 -20.91 3.44 -2.90
N VAL A 164 -19.61 3.56 -2.59
CA VAL A 164 -19.05 4.62 -1.74
C VAL A 164 -19.21 5.98 -2.40
N GLY A 165 -18.85 6.10 -3.68
CA GLY A 165 -18.96 7.34 -4.45
C GLY A 165 -20.40 7.85 -4.60
N LEU A 166 -21.37 6.93 -4.62
CA LEU A 166 -22.81 7.25 -4.60
C LEU A 166 -23.36 7.50 -3.18
N ASN A 167 -22.51 7.44 -2.15
CA ASN A 167 -22.89 7.58 -0.74
C ASN A 167 -23.96 6.56 -0.27
N LEU A 168 -23.97 5.36 -0.85
CA LEU A 168 -24.94 4.32 -0.51
C LEU A 168 -24.53 3.47 0.68
N VAL A 169 -23.24 3.54 1.07
CA VAL A 169 -22.70 2.83 2.24
C VAL A 169 -23.28 3.35 3.56
N GLY A 170 -23.84 4.56 3.58
CA GLY A 170 -24.57 5.08 4.75
C GLY A 170 -26.00 4.53 4.89
N SER A 171 -26.53 3.83 3.89
CA SER A 171 -27.93 3.40 3.86
C SER A 171 -28.18 2.24 4.83
N PRO A 172 -29.27 2.27 5.63
CA PRO A 172 -29.65 1.15 6.49
C PRO A 172 -30.08 -0.09 5.69
N ASN A 173 -30.39 0.07 4.39
CA ASN A 173 -30.82 -1.02 3.51
C ASN A 173 -29.63 -1.73 2.86
N PHE A 174 -28.39 -1.30 3.10
CA PHE A 174 -27.21 -1.96 2.56
C PHE A 174 -26.62 -2.95 3.57
N LEU A 175 -26.71 -4.24 3.26
CA LEU A 175 -26.43 -5.30 4.23
C LEU A 175 -24.96 -5.41 4.64
N VAL A 176 -24.04 -4.85 3.86
CA VAL A 176 -22.59 -4.87 4.16
C VAL A 176 -22.03 -3.46 4.39
N ALA A 177 -22.91 -2.48 4.64
CA ALA A 177 -22.53 -1.10 4.90
C ALA A 177 -21.46 -0.96 5.98
N ASP A 178 -21.70 -1.54 7.16
CA ASP A 178 -20.83 -1.33 8.31
C ASP A 178 -19.46 -1.98 8.11
N PHE A 179 -19.44 -3.17 7.51
CA PHE A 179 -18.20 -3.84 7.15
C PHE A 179 -17.37 -3.01 6.15
N ILE A 180 -17.99 -2.42 5.13
CA ILE A 180 -17.29 -1.53 4.18
C ILE A 180 -16.80 -0.25 4.88
N LYS A 181 -17.55 0.33 5.82
CA LYS A 181 -17.09 1.49 6.60
C LYS A 181 -15.85 1.15 7.42
N GLU A 182 -15.85 0.01 8.09
CA GLU A 182 -14.70 -0.46 8.88
C GLU A 182 -13.47 -0.63 8.00
N MET A 183 -13.62 -1.26 6.83
CA MET A 183 -12.54 -1.40 5.85
C MET A 183 -12.00 -0.04 5.40
N ILE A 184 -12.87 0.90 5.02
CA ILE A 184 -12.46 2.23 4.56
C ILE A 184 -11.75 2.99 5.66
N SER A 185 -12.24 2.93 6.91
CA SER A 185 -11.58 3.57 8.05
C SER A 185 -10.17 3.01 8.25
N SER A 186 -10.02 1.68 8.17
CA SER A 186 -8.71 1.02 8.30
C SER A 186 -7.75 1.42 7.17
N ILE A 187 -8.25 1.57 5.93
CA ILE A 187 -7.44 2.03 4.80
C ILE A 187 -7.06 3.52 4.96
N ALA A 188 -7.99 4.37 5.37
CA ALA A 188 -7.72 5.80 5.56
C ALA A 188 -6.62 6.03 6.61
N ASP A 189 -6.62 5.25 7.69
CA ASP A 189 -5.58 5.30 8.73
C ASP A 189 -4.21 4.83 8.22
N THR A 190 -4.17 3.89 7.26
CA THR A 190 -2.93 3.38 6.65
C THR A 190 -2.39 4.25 5.51
N MET A 191 -3.25 5.05 4.87
CA MET A 191 -2.86 6.01 3.82
C MET A 191 -2.41 7.38 4.36
N TYR A 192 -2.39 7.57 5.68
CA TYR A 192 -1.90 8.79 6.30
C TYR A 192 -0.39 8.97 6.04
N GLU A 193 -0.04 9.81 5.07
CA GLU A 193 1.33 10.24 4.84
C GLU A 193 1.77 11.14 6.01
N TYR A 194 2.56 10.57 6.92
CA TYR A 194 3.08 11.30 8.06
C TYR A 194 4.05 12.40 7.61
N LYS A 195 3.79 13.64 8.05
CA LYS A 195 4.66 14.81 7.84
C LYS A 195 4.99 15.41 9.18
N THR A 196 6.28 15.56 9.47
CA THR A 196 6.74 16.32 10.64
C THR A 196 6.46 17.81 10.40
N LYS A 197 5.95 18.52 11.41
CA LYS A 197 5.71 19.97 11.31
C LYS A 197 6.70 20.76 12.18
N GLU A 198 7.17 20.16 13.27
CA GLU A 198 8.07 20.81 14.24
C GLU A 198 9.36 20.01 14.52
N SER A 199 9.90 19.35 13.49
CA SER A 199 11.19 18.66 13.61
C SER A 199 12.38 19.61 13.41
N SER A 200 13.41 19.48 14.23
CA SER A 200 14.69 20.17 14.06
C SER A 200 15.85 19.20 13.84
N LEU A 201 16.78 19.57 12.97
CA LEU A 201 18.04 18.85 12.73
C LEU A 201 19.21 19.68 13.25
N VAL A 202 20.02 19.08 14.12
CA VAL A 202 21.30 19.65 14.56
C VAL A 202 22.42 18.76 14.04
N VAL A 203 23.44 19.39 13.47
CA VAL A 203 24.65 18.71 12.97
C VAL A 203 25.81 19.08 13.87
N GLU A 204 26.37 18.08 14.55
CA GLU A 204 27.56 18.23 15.38
C GLU A 204 28.77 17.62 14.66
N LEU A 205 29.81 18.43 14.47
CA LEU A 205 31.11 17.97 13.96
C LEU A 205 32.01 17.69 15.17
N ASN A 206 32.48 16.45 15.29
CA ASN A 206 33.38 16.05 16.36
C ASN A 206 34.79 16.51 16.02
N LYS A 207 35.19 17.68 16.55
CA LYS A 207 36.55 18.20 16.49
C LYS A 207 37.48 17.56 17.51
#